data_AF-A0A0C9UBA0-F1
#
_entry.id   AF-A0A0C9UBA0-F1
#
_cell.length_a   1.000
_cell.length_b   1.000
_cell.length_c   1.000
_cell.angle_alpha   90.00
_cell.angle_beta   90.00
_cell.angle_gamma   90.00
#
_symmetry.space_group_name_H-M   'P 1'
#
loop_
_entity.id
_entity.type
_entity.pdbx_description
1 polymer ?
#
loop_
_entity_poly.entity_id
_entity_poly.type
_entity_poly.pdbx_seq_one_letter_code
_entity_poly.pdbx_strand_id
1 'polypeptide(L)'
;WHCKEVALPEAPNEPQLLFYQDPIECLQFLAQSPAFDGHQVYGPVKYFSDVEGKNRVYGEINSGDAWHYYQSVIGPEETVNPAIFASDATHVTNFSGDGKVHPVYISSGQIQADIRNQPNRHAFLLVCYLPVCKFGKTQFPGITKAKVLPGRLQACLTHAFSKLS
;
A
#
# COMPACT_ATOMS: atom_id res chain seq x y z
N TRP A 1 -7.08 -3.72 14.75
CA TRP A 1 -7.20 -4.89 13.85
C TRP A 1 -8.66 -5.24 13.64
N HIS A 2 -9.07 -5.31 12.39
CA HIS A 2 -10.38 -5.73 11.91
C HIS A 2 -10.24 -7.06 11.17
N CYS A 3 -11.31 -7.84 11.16
CA CYS A 3 -11.43 -9.07 10.39
C CYS A 3 -12.69 -8.98 9.52
N LYS A 4 -12.56 -9.26 8.22
CA LYS A 4 -13.69 -9.28 7.29
C LYS A 4 -13.62 -10.50 6.39
N GLU A 5 -14.74 -11.17 6.24
CA GLU A 5 -14.88 -12.23 5.26
C GLU A 5 -15.18 -11.64 3.88
N VAL A 6 -14.45 -12.09 2.87
CA VAL A 6 -14.61 -11.67 1.47
C VAL A 6 -14.77 -12.89 0.59
N ALA A 7 -15.93 -12.98 -0.08
CA ALA A 7 -16.19 -13.97 -1.10
C ALA A 7 -16.08 -13.33 -2.48
N LEU A 8 -15.40 -14.00 -3.41
CA LEU A 8 -15.36 -13.58 -4.81
C LEU A 8 -16.62 -14.06 -5.54
N PRO A 9 -17.21 -13.26 -6.45
CA PRO A 9 -18.30 -13.72 -7.30
C PRO A 9 -17.96 -15.00 -8.07
N GLU A 10 -16.70 -15.18 -8.43
CA GLU A 10 -16.19 -16.35 -9.14
C GLU A 10 -15.97 -17.56 -8.22
N ALA A 11 -15.90 -17.40 -6.91
CA ALA A 11 -15.70 -18.46 -5.92
C ALA A 11 -16.52 -18.18 -4.63
N PRO A 12 -17.87 -18.14 -4.71
CA PRO A 12 -18.72 -17.68 -3.62
C PRO A 12 -18.73 -18.62 -2.40
N ASN A 13 -18.39 -19.89 -2.61
CA ASN A 13 -18.34 -20.92 -1.57
C ASN A 13 -16.94 -21.08 -0.94
N GLU A 14 -15.98 -20.26 -1.34
CA GLU A 14 -14.60 -20.29 -0.84
C GLU A 14 -14.21 -18.91 -0.27
N PRO A 15 -14.94 -18.43 0.77
CA PRO A 15 -14.66 -17.12 1.35
C PRO A 15 -13.27 -17.07 1.98
N GLN A 16 -12.67 -15.88 1.93
CA GLN A 16 -11.34 -15.61 2.46
C GLN A 16 -11.43 -14.62 3.61
N LEU A 17 -10.67 -14.87 4.68
CA LEU A 17 -10.58 -13.96 5.82
C LEU A 17 -9.50 -12.89 5.55
N LEU A 18 -9.89 -11.64 5.68
CA LEU A 18 -9.03 -10.47 5.58
C LEU A 18 -8.79 -9.91 6.98
N PHE A 19 -7.52 -9.73 7.34
CA PHE A 19 -7.12 -9.02 8.54
C PHE A 19 -6.48 -7.68 8.15
N TYR A 20 -6.99 -6.58 8.68
CA TYR A 20 -6.50 -5.25 8.33
C TYR A 20 -6.63 -4.24 9.49
N GLN A 21 -5.99 -3.09 9.34
CA GLN A 21 -6.11 -1.91 10.19
C GLN A 21 -6.71 -0.76 9.37
N ASP A 22 -7.36 0.20 10.02
CA ASP A 22 -7.83 1.39 9.32
C ASP A 22 -6.62 2.17 8.74
N PRO A 23 -6.53 2.33 7.41
CA PRO A 23 -5.42 3.02 6.78
C PRO A 23 -5.37 4.51 7.16
N ILE A 24 -6.50 5.15 7.46
CA ILE A 24 -6.56 6.54 7.90
C ILE A 24 -5.93 6.67 9.28
N GLU A 25 -6.29 5.78 10.22
CA GLU A 25 -5.66 5.76 11.56
C GLU A 25 -4.15 5.50 11.45
N CYS A 26 -3.72 4.60 10.55
CA CYS A 26 -2.30 4.34 10.31
C CYS A 26 -1.56 5.59 9.80
N LEU A 27 -2.15 6.33 8.86
CA LEU A 27 -1.57 7.56 8.33
C LEU A 27 -1.56 8.69 9.36
N GLN A 28 -2.62 8.81 10.18
CA GLN A 28 -2.67 9.77 11.29
C GLN A 28 -1.58 9.48 12.32
N PHE A 29 -1.39 8.21 12.68
CA PHE A 29 -0.32 7.79 13.58
C PHE A 29 1.07 8.17 13.02
N LEU A 30 1.32 7.88 11.74
CA LEU A 30 2.59 8.24 11.09
C LEU A 30 2.78 9.75 11.00
N ALA A 31 1.72 10.50 10.70
CA ALA A 31 1.78 11.96 10.60
C ALA A 31 2.05 12.63 11.95
N GLN A 32 1.49 12.11 13.04
CA GLN A 32 1.61 12.67 14.39
C GLN A 32 2.84 12.15 15.18
N SER A 33 3.62 11.24 14.60
CA SER A 33 4.76 10.64 15.28
C SER A 33 5.90 11.65 15.47
N PRO A 34 6.31 11.95 16.73
CA PRO A 34 7.45 12.84 17.00
C PRO A 34 8.78 12.31 16.43
N ALA A 35 8.86 11.02 16.10
CA ALA A 35 10.05 10.42 15.50
C ALA A 35 10.39 10.99 14.12
N PHE A 36 9.43 11.67 13.47
CA PHE A 36 9.60 12.30 12.15
C PHE A 36 9.55 13.83 12.22
N ASP A 37 9.59 14.42 13.41
CA ASP A 37 9.67 15.88 13.55
C ASP A 37 10.92 16.42 12.83
N GLY A 38 10.75 17.50 12.08
CA GLY A 38 11.78 18.05 11.18
C GLY A 38 12.05 17.24 9.90
N HIS A 39 11.40 16.09 9.71
CA HIS A 39 11.58 15.18 8.57
C HIS A 39 10.31 14.98 7.74
N GLN A 40 9.31 15.85 7.93
CA GLN A 40 8.04 15.82 7.23
C GLN A 40 7.89 17.05 6.33
N VAL A 41 7.19 16.86 5.21
CA VAL A 41 6.82 17.91 4.27
C VAL A 41 5.30 17.98 4.14
N TYR A 42 4.74 19.17 4.34
CA TYR A 42 3.29 19.40 4.39
C TYR A 42 2.75 20.10 3.14
N GLY A 43 3.55 20.25 2.09
CA GLY A 43 3.12 20.96 0.90
C GLY A 43 3.97 20.64 -0.33
N PRO A 44 3.39 20.84 -1.52
CA PRO A 44 4.09 20.54 -2.75
C PRO A 44 5.14 21.61 -3.08
N VAL A 45 6.22 21.21 -3.74
CA VAL A 45 7.35 22.07 -4.12
C VAL A 45 7.67 21.91 -5.60
N LYS A 46 8.26 22.94 -6.21
CA LYS A 46 8.73 22.89 -7.61
C LYS A 46 10.22 23.19 -7.64
N TYR A 47 11.02 22.23 -8.11
CA TYR A 47 12.45 22.43 -8.30
C TYR A 47 12.77 22.60 -9.79
N PHE A 48 13.67 23.52 -10.12
CA PHE A 48 14.13 23.75 -11.47
C PHE A 48 15.66 23.76 -11.51
N SER A 49 16.25 23.17 -12.54
CA SER A 49 17.72 23.13 -12.68
C SER A 49 18.28 24.39 -13.35
N ASP A 50 17.42 25.25 -13.88
CA ASP A 50 17.77 26.53 -14.48
C ASP A 50 17.00 27.68 -13.82
N VAL A 51 17.57 28.88 -13.95
CA VAL A 51 17.00 30.12 -13.42
C VAL A 51 15.73 30.57 -14.17
N GLU A 52 15.49 30.04 -15.37
CA GLU A 52 14.34 30.39 -16.21
C GLU A 52 13.08 29.58 -15.86
N GLY A 53 13.21 28.56 -14.99
CA GLY A 53 12.14 27.67 -14.58
C GLY A 53 11.65 26.74 -15.69
N LYS A 54 12.48 26.43 -16.70
CA LYS A 54 12.06 25.62 -17.86
C LYS A 54 12.26 24.12 -17.65
N ASN A 55 13.33 23.72 -16.97
CA ASN A 55 13.69 22.33 -16.77
C ASN A 55 13.29 21.88 -15.37
N ARG A 56 12.17 21.16 -15.30
CA ARG A 56 11.61 20.64 -14.04
C ARG A 56 12.44 19.46 -13.52
N VAL A 57 12.75 19.50 -12.23
CA VAL A 57 13.38 18.40 -11.48
C VAL A 57 12.35 17.76 -10.55
N TYR A 58 12.28 16.43 -10.61
CA TYR A 58 11.47 15.59 -9.72
C TYR A 58 12.41 14.73 -8.87
N GLY A 59 12.13 14.61 -7.58
CA GLY A 59 12.96 13.83 -6.64
C GLY A 59 12.16 13.16 -5.54
N GLU A 60 11.21 13.88 -4.95
CA GLU A 60 10.34 13.40 -3.87
C GLU A 60 8.86 13.52 -4.27
N ILE A 61 7.96 12.86 -3.54
CA ILE A 61 6.52 12.85 -3.86
C ILE A 61 5.94 14.27 -3.88
N ASN A 62 6.40 15.15 -2.99
CA ASN A 62 6.00 16.55 -2.94
C ASN A 62 6.43 17.38 -4.16
N SER A 63 7.41 16.91 -4.94
CA SER A 63 7.82 17.56 -6.18
C SER A 63 6.94 17.20 -7.39
N GLY A 64 6.11 16.15 -7.26
CA GLY A 64 5.26 15.63 -8.32
C GLY A 64 4.01 16.48 -8.56
N ASP A 65 3.56 16.53 -9.81
CA ASP A 65 2.42 17.35 -10.21
C ASP A 65 1.09 16.88 -9.59
N ALA A 66 0.99 15.60 -9.21
CA ALA A 66 -0.18 15.07 -8.52
C ALA A 66 -0.44 15.77 -7.18
N TRP A 67 0.60 16.00 -6.36
CA TRP A 67 0.42 16.70 -5.09
C TRP A 67 0.02 18.16 -5.35
N HIS A 68 0.64 18.84 -6.31
CA HIS A 68 0.23 20.19 -6.71
C HIS A 68 -1.25 20.25 -7.09
N TYR A 69 -1.72 19.28 -7.88
CA TYR A 69 -3.13 19.20 -8.26
C TYR A 69 -4.05 18.98 -7.06
N TYR A 70 -3.80 17.96 -6.23
CA TYR A 70 -4.66 17.65 -5.09
C TYR A 70 -4.65 18.76 -4.04
N GLN A 71 -3.50 19.41 -3.82
CA GLN A 71 -3.41 20.54 -2.91
C GLN A 71 -4.18 21.78 -3.43
N SER A 72 -4.32 21.92 -4.75
CA SER A 72 -5.07 23.04 -5.34
C SER A 72 -6.59 22.92 -5.24
N VAL A 73 -7.10 21.72 -4.92
CA VAL A 73 -8.55 21.45 -4.85
C VAL A 73 -9.08 21.26 -3.42
N ILE A 74 -8.20 21.28 -2.41
CA ILE A 74 -8.56 21.23 -0.99
C ILE A 74 -8.48 22.61 -0.34
N GLY A 75 -8.98 22.74 0.89
CA GLY A 75 -9.03 24.00 1.62
C GLY A 75 -7.65 24.55 2.01
N PRO A 76 -7.55 25.86 2.29
CA PRO A 76 -6.28 26.51 2.65
C PRO A 76 -5.67 26.00 3.97
N GLU A 77 -6.49 25.46 4.87
CA GLU A 77 -6.07 24.89 6.17
C GLU A 77 -5.90 23.36 6.11
N GLU A 78 -5.94 22.77 4.91
CA GLU A 78 -5.82 21.34 4.71
C GLU A 78 -4.51 21.00 3.99
N THR A 79 -3.92 19.85 4.32
CA THR A 79 -2.71 19.34 3.67
C THR A 79 -2.98 17.95 3.10
N VAL A 80 -2.50 17.71 1.88
CA VAL A 80 -2.51 16.35 1.32
C VAL A 80 -1.50 15.49 2.09
N ASN A 81 -1.94 14.32 2.55
CA ASN A 81 -1.07 13.28 3.10
C ASN A 81 -1.08 12.07 2.14
N PRO A 82 -0.09 11.93 1.25
CA PRO A 82 -0.06 10.82 0.31
C PRO A 82 0.13 9.47 1.02
N ALA A 83 -0.66 8.47 0.67
CA ALA A 83 -0.48 7.10 1.15
C ALA A 83 0.43 6.31 0.21
N ILE A 84 1.46 5.66 0.75
CA ILE A 84 2.33 4.74 0.02
C ILE A 84 2.05 3.32 0.52
N PHE A 85 1.60 2.45 -0.37
CA PHE A 85 1.45 1.03 -0.07
C PHE A 85 2.65 0.25 -0.61
N ALA A 86 3.21 -0.61 0.24
CA ALA A 86 4.24 -1.55 -0.13
C ALA A 86 3.79 -2.97 0.25
N SER A 87 4.11 -3.96 -0.56
CA SER A 87 3.92 -5.36 -0.21
C SER A 87 5.18 -6.11 -0.56
N ASP A 88 5.66 -6.93 0.36
CA ASP A 88 6.74 -7.86 0.11
C ASP A 88 6.19 -9.30 0.11
N ALA A 89 6.73 -10.11 -0.80
CA ALA A 89 6.42 -11.53 -0.85
C ALA A 89 7.18 -12.24 0.27
N THR A 90 6.68 -12.20 1.50
CA THR A 90 7.27 -13.00 2.58
C THR A 90 6.95 -14.47 2.38
N HIS A 91 7.97 -15.31 2.24
CA HIS A 91 7.81 -16.75 2.44
C HIS A 91 7.54 -16.98 3.93
N VAL A 92 6.25 -17.13 4.30
CA VAL A 92 5.87 -17.50 5.66
C VAL A 92 6.50 -18.87 5.98
N THR A 93 7.31 -18.90 7.04
CA THR A 93 7.94 -20.13 7.56
C THR A 93 6.88 -21.18 7.89
N ASN A 94 7.15 -22.43 7.50
CA ASN A 94 6.29 -23.63 7.59
C ASN A 94 5.83 -24.03 9.01
N PHE A 95 5.15 -23.17 9.77
CA PHE A 95 4.78 -23.51 11.14
C PHE A 95 3.37 -23.08 11.55
N SER A 96 2.38 -23.29 10.68
CA SER A 96 0.98 -23.53 11.05
C SER A 96 0.12 -23.60 9.78
N GLY A 97 -0.06 -24.81 9.24
CA GLY A 97 -1.10 -25.21 8.29
C GLY A 97 -1.38 -24.30 7.09
N ASP A 98 -0.79 -24.60 5.92
CA ASP A 98 -1.12 -24.23 4.52
C ASP A 98 -1.58 -22.78 4.15
N GLY A 99 -1.74 -21.87 5.11
CA GLY A 99 -2.15 -20.48 4.93
C GLY A 99 -0.92 -19.59 4.72
N LYS A 100 -0.65 -19.26 3.46
CA LYS A 100 0.33 -18.21 3.13
C LYS A 100 -0.39 -16.87 3.11
N VAL A 101 0.20 -15.85 3.69
CA VAL A 101 -0.31 -14.47 3.64
C VAL A 101 0.80 -13.55 3.15
N HIS A 102 0.43 -12.52 2.39
CA HIS A 102 1.33 -11.43 1.99
C HIS A 102 1.01 -10.20 2.85
N PRO A 103 1.97 -9.71 3.65
CA PRO A 103 1.78 -8.46 4.36
C PRO A 103 1.74 -7.29 3.36
N VAL A 104 0.91 -6.32 3.70
CA VAL A 104 0.84 -5.01 3.05
C VAL A 104 1.15 -3.99 4.11
N TYR A 105 2.08 -3.11 3.80
CA TYR A 105 2.51 -2.00 4.61
C TYR A 105 2.01 -0.69 4.03
N ILE A 106 1.80 0.28 4.90
CA ILE A 106 1.46 1.66 4.57
C ILE A 106 2.51 2.60 5.14
N SER A 107 2.84 3.64 4.40
CA SER A 107 3.66 4.77 4.83
C SER A 107 3.05 6.10 4.37
N SER A 108 3.47 7.19 5.00
CA SER A 108 3.12 8.54 4.56
C SER A 108 4.17 9.08 3.58
N GLY A 109 3.70 9.68 2.49
CA GLY A 109 4.51 10.43 1.54
C GLY A 109 4.97 11.79 2.06
N GLN A 110 4.48 12.23 3.21
CA GLN A 110 4.98 13.43 3.89
C GLN A 110 6.36 13.20 4.51
N ILE A 111 6.67 11.96 4.92
CA ILE A 111 7.98 11.62 5.48
C ILE A 111 9.02 11.63 4.35
N GLN A 112 10.17 12.27 4.56
CA GLN A 112 11.28 12.28 3.58
C GLN A 112 11.73 10.84 3.24
N ALA A 113 12.08 10.56 1.99
CA ALA A 113 12.36 9.18 1.57
C ALA A 113 13.56 8.56 2.27
N ASP A 114 14.62 9.34 2.53
CA ASP A 114 15.82 8.90 3.24
C ASP A 114 15.52 8.46 4.68
N ILE A 115 14.61 9.15 5.36
CA ILE A 115 14.12 8.78 6.70
C ILE A 115 13.15 7.62 6.61
N ARG A 116 12.22 7.64 5.65
CA ARG A 116 11.23 6.57 5.47
C ARG A 116 11.87 5.21 5.18
N ASN A 117 12.94 5.20 4.39
CA ASN A 117 13.60 3.97 3.95
C ASN A 117 14.61 3.41 4.98
N GLN A 118 14.83 4.11 6.10
CA GLN A 118 15.67 3.60 7.19
C GLN A 118 14.94 2.48 7.95
N PRO A 119 15.49 1.26 8.04
CA PRO A 119 14.82 0.13 8.69
C PRO A 119 14.50 0.36 10.17
N ASN A 120 15.29 1.19 10.86
CA ASN A 120 15.14 1.49 12.29
C ASN A 120 14.22 2.68 12.59
N ARG A 121 13.66 3.33 11.56
CA ARG A 121 12.77 4.51 11.73
C ARG A 121 11.29 4.15 11.80
N HIS A 122 10.93 2.89 11.57
CA HIS A 122 9.55 2.40 11.68
C HIS A 122 8.53 3.25 10.89
N ALA A 123 8.94 3.77 9.72
CA ALA A 123 8.09 4.63 8.88
C ALA A 123 7.08 3.85 8.04
N PHE A 124 7.06 2.52 8.14
CA PHE A 124 6.08 1.63 7.53
C PHE A 124 5.31 0.89 8.62
N LEU A 125 3.98 0.93 8.54
CA LEU A 125 3.09 0.16 9.41
C LEU A 125 2.46 -0.97 8.61
N LEU A 126 2.31 -2.13 9.24
CA LEU A 126 1.56 -3.23 8.63
C LEU A 126 0.07 -2.90 8.63
N VAL A 127 -0.55 -2.75 7.46
CA VAL A 127 -1.97 -2.37 7.34
C VAL A 127 -2.86 -3.56 7.04
N CYS A 128 -2.36 -4.61 6.38
CA CYS A 128 -3.19 -5.73 5.95
C CYS A 128 -2.39 -7.01 5.75
N TYR A 129 -3.02 -8.16 6.00
CA TYR A 129 -2.55 -9.46 5.53
C TYR A 129 -3.43 -9.93 4.37
N LEU A 130 -2.84 -9.97 3.16
CA LEU A 130 -3.49 -10.50 1.97
C LEU A 130 -3.40 -12.04 1.98
N PRO A 131 -4.51 -12.78 2.03
CA PRO A 131 -4.47 -14.24 1.96
C PRO A 131 -4.01 -14.71 0.57
N VAL A 132 -3.10 -15.67 0.53
CA VAL A 132 -2.68 -16.39 -0.69
C VAL A 132 -3.55 -17.63 -0.81
N CYS A 133 -4.53 -17.55 -1.70
CA CYS A 133 -5.62 -18.51 -1.73
C CYS A 133 -5.39 -19.53 -2.85
N LYS A 134 -5.52 -20.82 -2.54
CA LYS A 134 -5.55 -21.89 -3.54
C LYS A 134 -7.00 -22.23 -3.88
N PHE A 135 -7.68 -21.35 -4.62
CA PHE A 135 -9.07 -21.58 -5.02
C PHE A 135 -9.21 -22.91 -5.78
N GLY A 136 -10.24 -23.70 -5.48
CA GLY A 136 -10.46 -25.02 -6.10
C GLY A 136 -10.50 -24.94 -7.63
N LYS A 137 -11.10 -23.87 -8.18
CA LYS A 137 -11.15 -23.57 -9.63
C LYS A 137 -9.79 -23.28 -10.27
N THR A 138 -8.75 -23.06 -9.47
CA THR A 138 -7.37 -22.80 -9.92
C THR A 138 -6.42 -23.97 -9.64
N GLN A 139 -6.92 -25.07 -9.07
CA GLN A 139 -6.14 -26.28 -8.87
C GLN A 139 -6.24 -27.19 -10.11
N PHE A 140 -5.12 -27.34 -10.83
CA PHE A 140 -5.06 -28.16 -12.04
C PHE A 140 -4.19 -29.41 -11.80
N PRO A 141 -4.53 -30.59 -12.36
CA PRO A 141 -3.78 -31.83 -12.16
C PRO A 141 -2.34 -31.82 -12.70
N GLY A 142 -1.97 -30.85 -13.55
CA GLY A 142 -0.66 -30.78 -14.20
C GLY A 142 -0.07 -29.37 -14.24
N ILE A 143 1.25 -29.28 -13.99
CA ILE A 143 2.02 -28.03 -13.89
C ILE A 143 1.88 -27.15 -15.14
N THR A 144 1.73 -27.76 -16.32
CA THR A 144 1.63 -27.06 -17.61
C THR A 144 0.30 -26.31 -17.78
N LYS A 145 -0.81 -26.82 -17.24
CA LYS A 145 -2.13 -26.13 -17.31
C LYS A 145 -2.25 -25.00 -16.29
N ALA A 146 -1.61 -25.12 -15.13
CA ALA A 146 -1.57 -24.07 -14.12
C ALA A 146 -0.85 -22.78 -14.60
N LYS A 147 0.10 -22.89 -15.54
CA LYS A 147 0.77 -21.74 -16.15
C LYS A 147 -0.13 -20.94 -17.12
N VAL A 148 -1.22 -21.54 -17.63
CA VAL A 148 -2.07 -20.96 -18.68
C VAL A 148 -3.19 -20.08 -18.10
N LEU A 149 -3.51 -20.22 -16.80
CA LEU A 149 -4.46 -19.36 -16.08
C LEU A 149 -3.77 -18.76 -14.83
N PRO A 150 -3.06 -17.63 -14.99
CA PRO A 150 -2.32 -17.02 -13.90
C PRO A 150 -3.28 -16.29 -12.98
N GLY A 151 -3.37 -16.69 -11.71
CA GLY A 151 -3.66 -15.83 -10.56
C GLY A 151 -4.87 -14.89 -10.61
N ARG A 152 -5.80 -15.01 -11.56
CA ARG A 152 -6.85 -14.00 -11.79
C ARG A 152 -7.76 -13.84 -10.58
N LEU A 153 -8.05 -14.93 -9.87
CA LEU A 153 -8.80 -14.86 -8.62
C LEU A 153 -8.00 -14.19 -7.50
N GLN A 154 -6.69 -14.43 -7.40
CA GLN A 154 -5.83 -13.73 -6.45
C GLN A 154 -5.74 -12.21 -6.77
N ALA A 155 -5.68 -11.85 -8.06
CA ALA A 155 -5.71 -10.47 -8.51
C ALA A 155 -7.09 -9.81 -8.24
N CYS A 156 -8.19 -10.51 -8.52
CA CYS A 156 -9.54 -10.05 -8.18
C CYS A 156 -9.71 -9.87 -6.66
N LEU A 157 -9.12 -10.77 -5.87
CA LEU A 157 -9.12 -10.68 -4.41
C LEU A 157 -8.34 -9.44 -3.93
N THR A 158 -7.15 -9.22 -4.47
CA THR A 158 -6.33 -8.03 -4.20
C THR A 158 -7.09 -6.73 -4.55
N HIS A 159 -7.78 -6.72 -5.70
CA HIS A 159 -8.61 -5.58 -6.12
C HIS A 159 -9.88 -5.40 -5.29
N ALA A 160 -10.50 -6.49 -4.83
CA ALA A 160 -11.64 -6.42 -3.92
C ALA A 160 -11.21 -5.79 -2.58
N PHE A 161 -10.00 -6.09 -2.12
CA PHE A 161 -9.45 -5.52 -0.90
C PHE A 161 -9.11 -4.03 -1.02
N SER A 162 -8.60 -3.56 -2.15
CA SER A 162 -8.34 -2.13 -2.36
C SER A 162 -9.61 -1.27 -2.40
N LYS A 163 -10.80 -1.88 -2.40
CA LYS A 163 -12.10 -1.18 -2.33
C LYS A 163 -12.71 -1.15 -0.92
N LEU A 164 -12.06 -1.81 0.04
CA LEU A 164 -12.51 -1.85 1.43
C LEU A 164 -11.93 -0.72 2.28
N SER A 165 -10.92 -0.03 1.76
CA SER A 165 -10.33 1.21 2.28
C SER A 165 -11.05 2.44 1.78
#